data_AF-A0A1R1Y9D7-F1
#
_entry.id   AF-A0A1R1Y9D7-F1
#
_cell.length_a   1.000
_cell.length_b   1.000
_cell.length_c   1.000
_cell.angle_alpha   90.00
_cell.angle_beta   90.00
_cell.angle_gamma   90.00
#
_symmetry.space_group_name_H-M   'P 1'
#
loop_
_entity.id
_entity.type
_entity.pdbx_description
1 polymer ?
#
loop_
_entity_poly.entity_id
_entity_poly.type
_entity_poly.pdbx_seq_one_letter_code
_entity_poly.pdbx_strand_id
1 'polypeptide(L)'
;MQQCNEEQKNAFLKPALEYKIIGCYAQTELGHGSNVRGIETTATYLEETDEIEISSPTLTSTKWWIGSLGISATHACVMAQLRVKGKHVGLFPIIVPIRSLKNHELLPGVLAGDIGPKMGYNTVDNGFLSLNKVKVPRFNLLQRFISLSRDGVVSRPKNIDTRATYSTMVYIRANIASGLGSQLAKGITIAVRYTSVRRQFGEQNKQESQVLDYPIVQYRVIPILAKTYAMLGMSHEFFSQYENTVQKINQGDFSMLKEMHAVSCGLKRWSSETAVYGVDTCRH
;
A
#
# COMPACT_ATOMS: atom_id res chain seq x y z
N MET A 1 8.07 8.44 6.44
CA MET A 1 7.22 9.55 5.93
C MET A 1 7.99 10.41 4.93
N GLN A 2 7.89 10.11 3.63
CA GLN A 2 8.63 10.84 2.60
C GLN A 2 7.96 12.16 2.17
N GLN A 3 6.71 12.43 2.57
CA GLN A 3 5.97 13.64 2.17
C GLN A 3 5.92 14.72 3.26
N CYS A 4 6.47 14.45 4.45
CA CYS A 4 6.60 15.42 5.54
C CYS A 4 7.82 16.33 5.34
N ASN A 5 7.69 17.60 5.72
CA ASN A 5 8.86 18.44 6.02
C ASN A 5 9.49 18.03 7.37
N GLU A 6 10.63 18.62 7.75
CA GLU A 6 11.35 18.21 8.98
C GLU A 6 10.55 18.43 10.26
N GLU A 7 9.84 19.55 10.39
CA GLU A 7 8.97 19.83 11.54
C GLU A 7 7.85 18.78 11.66
N GLN A 8 7.23 18.40 10.54
CA GLN A 8 6.20 17.37 10.48
C GLN A 8 6.75 15.98 10.78
N LYS A 9 8.02 15.69 10.44
CA LYS A 9 8.66 14.43 10.88
C LYS A 9 8.81 14.42 12.40
N ASN A 10 9.21 15.52 13.02
CA ASN A 10 9.29 15.60 14.48
C ASN A 10 7.93 15.44 15.14
N ALA A 11 6.88 16.03 14.57
CA ALA A 11 5.53 15.96 15.13
C ALA A 11 4.83 14.60 14.92
N PHE A 12 5.05 13.94 13.78
CA PHE A 12 4.30 12.72 13.42
C PHE A 12 5.17 11.47 13.31
N LEU A 13 6.36 11.55 12.69
CA LEU A 13 7.21 10.38 12.49
C LEU A 13 7.84 9.92 13.81
N LYS A 14 8.38 10.83 14.60
CA LYS A 14 9.02 10.47 15.88
C LYS A 14 8.04 9.80 16.85
N PRO A 15 6.84 10.34 17.12
CA PRO A 15 5.86 9.64 17.96
C PRO A 15 5.39 8.30 17.37
N ALA A 16 5.32 8.18 16.05
CA ALA A 16 4.95 6.91 15.40
C ALA A 16 6.03 5.84 15.59
N LEU A 17 7.31 6.21 15.50
CA LEU A 17 8.44 5.30 15.77
C LEU A 17 8.53 4.90 17.25
N GLU A 18 8.09 5.79 18.15
CA GLU A 18 7.99 5.54 19.59
C GLU A 18 6.67 4.84 20.00
N TYR A 19 5.84 4.44 19.03
CA TYR A 19 4.51 3.83 19.24
C TYR A 19 3.54 4.66 20.10
N LYS A 20 3.80 5.97 20.25
CA LYS A 20 2.90 6.92 20.92
C LYS A 20 1.67 7.24 20.08
N ILE A 21 1.80 7.11 18.75
CA ILE A 21 0.69 7.14 17.82
C ILE A 21 0.76 5.93 16.88
N ILE A 22 -0.40 5.35 16.58
CA ILE A 22 -0.56 4.28 15.61
C ILE A 22 -1.24 4.86 14.37
N GLY A 23 -0.56 4.77 13.22
CA GLY A 23 -1.00 5.35 11.96
C GLY A 23 -1.54 4.30 10.96
N CYS A 24 -2.51 4.70 10.16
CA CYS A 24 -2.97 3.94 8.97
C CYS A 24 -2.96 4.83 7.71
N TYR A 25 -3.08 4.22 6.52
CA TYR A 25 -3.10 4.93 5.24
C TYR A 25 -4.49 4.89 4.59
N ALA A 26 -5.24 5.97 4.74
CA ALA A 26 -6.64 6.08 4.34
C ALA A 26 -6.79 6.73 2.95
N GLN A 27 -6.56 5.94 1.90
CA GLN A 27 -6.71 6.40 0.50
C GLN A 27 -7.99 5.88 -0.15
N THR A 28 -8.10 4.57 -0.29
CA THR A 28 -9.19 3.88 -1.00
C THR A 28 -10.54 4.23 -0.39
N GLU A 29 -11.52 4.44 -1.25
CA GLU A 29 -12.92 4.69 -0.91
C GLU A 29 -13.80 3.57 -1.45
N LEU A 30 -15.03 3.49 -0.93
CA LEU A 30 -16.03 2.55 -1.42
C LEU A 30 -16.28 2.73 -2.93
N GLY A 31 -16.31 3.98 -3.42
CA GLY A 31 -16.48 4.30 -4.84
C GLY A 31 -15.20 4.28 -5.67
N HIS A 32 -14.02 4.39 -5.04
CA HIS A 32 -12.76 4.65 -5.74
C HIS A 32 -11.55 3.90 -5.14
N GLY A 33 -11.06 2.91 -5.90
CA GLY A 33 -9.79 2.22 -5.63
C GLY A 33 -8.69 2.58 -6.63
N SER A 34 -8.73 1.99 -7.82
CA SER A 34 -7.72 2.20 -8.87
C SER A 34 -7.70 3.64 -9.39
N ASN A 35 -8.88 4.26 -9.57
CA ASN A 35 -9.00 5.65 -10.02
C ASN A 35 -8.88 6.62 -8.83
N VAL A 36 -7.66 6.77 -8.31
CA VAL A 36 -7.35 7.65 -7.17
C VAL A 36 -7.71 9.11 -7.42
N ARG A 37 -7.73 9.56 -8.69
CA ARG A 37 -8.16 10.92 -9.04
C ARG A 37 -9.64 11.18 -8.78
N GLY A 38 -10.45 10.13 -8.75
CA GLY A 38 -11.89 10.18 -8.51
C GLY A 38 -12.29 10.26 -7.04
N ILE A 39 -11.34 10.16 -6.10
CA ILE A 39 -11.60 10.26 -4.66
C ILE A 39 -12.51 11.45 -4.34
N GLU A 40 -13.53 11.20 -3.54
CA GLU A 40 -14.62 12.13 -3.22
C GLU A 40 -14.39 12.87 -1.89
N THR A 41 -13.63 12.28 -0.94
CA THR A 41 -13.31 12.95 0.33
C THR A 41 -12.70 14.33 0.07
N THR A 42 -13.27 15.37 0.67
CA THR A 42 -12.85 16.76 0.49
C THR A 42 -12.04 17.26 1.68
N ALA A 43 -11.08 18.14 1.42
CA ALA A 43 -10.36 18.89 2.43
C ALA A 43 -10.41 20.39 2.08
N THR A 44 -11.09 21.20 2.87
CA THR A 44 -11.30 22.63 2.60
C THR A 44 -10.53 23.46 3.62
N TYR A 45 -9.63 24.33 3.15
CA TYR A 45 -8.92 25.26 4.02
C TYR A 45 -9.84 26.39 4.51
N LEU A 46 -9.81 26.61 5.83
CA LEU A 46 -10.53 27.64 6.56
C LEU A 46 -9.54 28.70 7.05
N GLU A 47 -9.55 29.87 6.42
CA GLU A 47 -8.60 30.95 6.70
C GLU A 47 -8.84 31.60 8.07
N GLU A 48 -10.09 31.63 8.51
CA GLU A 48 -10.53 32.22 9.77
C GLU A 48 -10.02 31.47 11.00
N THR A 49 -9.83 30.15 10.91
CA THR A 49 -9.35 29.32 12.03
C THR A 49 -7.95 28.73 11.81
N ASP A 50 -7.33 28.93 10.64
CA ASP A 50 -6.07 28.28 10.23
C ASP A 50 -6.16 26.73 10.26
N GLU A 51 -7.30 26.21 9.84
CA GLU A 51 -7.65 24.77 9.87
C GLU A 51 -8.00 24.24 8.48
N ILE A 52 -8.02 22.92 8.36
CA ILE A 52 -8.53 22.19 7.20
C ILE A 52 -9.72 21.36 7.68
N GLU A 53 -10.89 21.64 7.13
CA GLU A 53 -12.10 20.84 7.33
C GLU A 53 -12.12 19.68 6.34
N ILE A 54 -12.30 18.47 6.85
CA ILE A 54 -12.29 17.23 6.08
C ILE A 54 -13.66 16.56 6.19
N SER A 55 -14.22 16.21 5.03
CA SER A 55 -15.55 15.63 4.95
C SER A 55 -15.63 14.51 3.91
N SER A 56 -16.40 13.48 4.26
CA SER A 56 -16.88 12.40 3.40
C SER A 56 -18.31 12.76 2.93
N PRO A 57 -18.49 13.41 1.76
CA PRO A 57 -19.76 14.00 1.35
C PRO A 57 -20.86 12.97 1.05
N THR A 58 -20.48 11.75 0.68
CA THR A 58 -21.38 10.68 0.21
C THR A 58 -21.02 9.36 0.88
N LEU A 59 -21.93 8.37 0.84
CA LEU A 59 -21.60 7.02 1.28
C LEU A 59 -20.40 6.45 0.50
N THR A 60 -20.33 6.71 -0.81
CA THR A 60 -19.26 6.21 -1.69
C THR A 60 -17.89 6.83 -1.37
N SER A 61 -17.86 8.02 -0.75
CA SER A 61 -16.64 8.67 -0.25
C SER A 61 -16.08 8.08 1.04
N THR A 62 -16.78 7.13 1.67
CA THR A 62 -16.30 6.44 2.86
C THR A 62 -15.01 5.72 2.52
N LYS A 63 -13.94 5.99 3.28
CA LYS A 63 -12.69 5.25 3.17
C LYS A 63 -12.95 3.78 3.48
N TRP A 64 -12.36 2.89 2.70
CA TRP A 64 -12.65 1.46 2.76
C TRP A 64 -11.38 0.63 2.49
N TRP A 65 -11.28 -0.56 3.09
CA TRP A 65 -10.10 -1.45 3.07
C TRP A 65 -8.88 -0.97 3.88
N ILE A 66 -9.02 0.04 4.73
CA ILE A 66 -7.86 0.65 5.38
C ILE A 66 -7.33 -0.27 6.48
N GLY A 67 -6.17 -0.88 6.27
CA GLY A 67 -5.53 -1.75 7.26
C GLY A 67 -5.25 -1.00 8.57
N SER A 68 -5.46 -1.67 9.69
CA SER A 68 -5.30 -1.12 11.06
C SER A 68 -6.31 -0.05 11.48
N LEU A 69 -7.23 0.36 10.61
CA LEU A 69 -8.19 1.42 10.94
C LEU A 69 -9.35 0.93 11.82
N GLY A 70 -9.78 -0.32 11.62
CA GLY A 70 -11.01 -0.85 12.21
C GLY A 70 -11.01 -0.74 13.72
N ILE A 71 -9.85 -1.02 14.34
CA ILE A 71 -9.69 -1.03 15.80
C ILE A 71 -8.45 -0.23 16.20
N SER A 72 -7.29 -0.45 15.58
CA SER A 72 -5.99 -0.17 16.18
C SER A 72 -5.50 1.28 16.02
N ALA A 73 -5.76 1.91 14.87
CA ALA A 73 -5.13 3.18 14.50
C ALA A 73 -5.73 4.35 15.30
N THR A 74 -4.83 5.15 15.85
CA THR A 74 -5.15 6.43 16.52
C THR A 74 -5.18 7.60 15.54
N HIS A 75 -4.43 7.50 14.44
CA HIS A 75 -4.28 8.52 13.42
C HIS A 75 -4.38 7.88 12.02
N ALA A 76 -4.85 8.65 11.05
CA ALA A 76 -4.90 8.26 9.65
C ALA A 76 -4.21 9.30 8.77
N CYS A 77 -3.42 8.85 7.80
CA CYS A 77 -3.01 9.67 6.67
C CYS A 77 -4.13 9.60 5.62
N VAL A 78 -5.00 10.60 5.62
CA VAL A 78 -6.21 10.67 4.77
C VAL A 78 -5.87 11.34 3.45
N MET A 79 -6.13 10.65 2.35
CA MET A 79 -5.99 11.22 1.01
C MET A 79 -7.30 11.93 0.62
N ALA A 80 -7.26 13.23 0.38
CA ALA A 80 -8.45 14.05 0.13
C ALA A 80 -8.22 15.14 -0.94
N GLN A 81 -9.32 15.58 -1.56
CA GLN A 81 -9.34 16.66 -2.56
C GLN A 81 -9.22 18.02 -1.86
N LEU A 82 -8.02 18.58 -1.87
CA LEU A 82 -7.73 19.87 -1.26
C LEU A 82 -8.37 21.03 -2.05
N ARG A 83 -9.08 21.90 -1.34
CA ARG A 83 -9.71 23.12 -1.83
C ARG A 83 -9.25 24.31 -0.99
N VAL A 84 -8.85 25.39 -1.65
CA VAL A 84 -8.38 26.62 -1.02
C VAL A 84 -9.03 27.80 -1.72
N LYS A 85 -9.70 28.70 -0.97
CA LYS A 85 -10.47 29.83 -1.52
C LYS A 85 -11.43 29.41 -2.65
N GLY A 86 -12.15 28.31 -2.43
CA GLY A 86 -13.10 27.73 -3.39
C GLY A 86 -12.47 27.00 -4.60
N LYS A 87 -11.15 27.09 -4.80
CA LYS A 87 -10.44 26.46 -5.93
C LYS A 87 -9.94 25.07 -5.57
N HIS A 88 -10.14 24.12 -6.48
CA HIS A 88 -9.56 22.77 -6.38
C HIS A 88 -8.05 22.81 -6.65
N VAL A 89 -7.26 22.34 -5.70
CA VAL A 89 -5.79 22.33 -5.76
C VAL A 89 -5.25 20.98 -6.21
N GLY A 90 -5.92 19.91 -5.80
CA GLY A 90 -5.55 18.53 -6.12
C GLY A 90 -5.69 17.60 -4.93
N LEU A 91 -5.17 16.38 -5.09
CA LEU A 91 -5.25 15.34 -4.09
C LEU A 91 -4.00 15.36 -3.19
N PHE A 92 -4.20 15.49 -1.87
CA PHE A 92 -3.08 15.57 -0.92
C PHE A 92 -3.35 14.75 0.35
N PRO A 93 -2.27 14.21 0.97
CA PRO A 93 -2.37 13.52 2.24
C PRO A 93 -2.41 14.51 3.41
N ILE A 94 -3.32 14.27 4.34
CA ILE A 94 -3.52 15.05 5.56
C ILE A 94 -3.56 14.08 6.74
N ILE A 95 -2.81 14.39 7.80
CA ILE A 95 -2.84 13.59 9.04
C ILE A 95 -4.07 13.96 9.86
N VAL A 96 -4.90 12.96 10.18
CA VAL A 96 -6.15 13.15 10.92
C VAL A 96 -6.12 12.27 12.16
N PRO A 97 -6.21 12.85 13.36
CA PRO A 97 -6.50 12.09 14.57
C PRO A 97 -7.87 11.42 14.45
N ILE A 98 -7.94 10.10 14.68
CA ILE A 98 -9.15 9.29 14.58
C ILE A 98 -9.67 8.92 15.96
N ARG A 99 -8.75 8.59 16.89
CA ARG A 99 -9.09 8.15 18.25
C ARG A 99 -8.32 8.95 19.30
N SER A 100 -8.95 9.11 20.45
CA SER A 100 -8.35 9.70 21.64
C SER A 100 -7.19 8.84 22.15
N LEU A 101 -6.03 9.47 22.42
CA LEU A 101 -4.87 8.77 22.98
C LEU A 101 -5.05 8.37 24.47
N LYS A 102 -6.14 8.79 25.11
CA LYS A 102 -6.42 8.50 26.53
C LYS A 102 -7.27 7.25 26.73
N ASN A 103 -8.34 7.12 25.94
CA ASN A 103 -9.37 6.09 26.10
C ASN A 103 -9.72 5.38 24.78
N HIS A 104 -9.04 5.73 23.68
CA HIS A 104 -9.20 5.10 22.36
C HIS A 104 -10.58 5.26 21.69
N GLU A 105 -11.44 6.10 22.27
CA GLU A 105 -12.73 6.45 21.67
C GLU A 105 -12.54 7.27 20.40
N LEU A 106 -13.48 7.13 19.45
CA LEU A 106 -13.49 7.94 18.23
C LEU A 106 -13.66 9.41 18.57
N LEU A 107 -12.91 10.26 17.88
CA LEU A 107 -13.02 11.71 18.06
C LEU A 107 -14.30 12.26 17.42
N PRO A 108 -14.78 13.45 17.85
CA PRO A 108 -15.98 14.05 17.28
C PRO A 108 -15.93 14.18 15.75
N GLY A 109 -17.04 13.83 15.09
CA GLY A 109 -17.13 13.85 13.62
C GLY A 109 -16.45 12.67 12.92
N VAL A 110 -15.83 11.74 13.65
CA VAL A 110 -15.19 10.53 13.12
C VAL A 110 -16.14 9.34 13.28
N LEU A 111 -16.45 8.66 12.18
CA LEU A 111 -17.13 7.37 12.18
C LEU A 111 -16.18 6.33 11.56
N ALA A 112 -15.77 5.33 12.34
CA ALA A 112 -14.91 4.26 11.86
C ALA A 112 -15.23 2.92 12.52
N GLY A 113 -14.89 1.82 11.85
CA GLY A 113 -15.10 0.47 12.34
C GLY A 113 -14.50 -0.57 11.39
N ASP A 114 -14.56 -1.85 11.78
CA ASP A 114 -14.11 -2.97 10.95
C ASP A 114 -15.09 -3.25 9.80
N ILE A 115 -14.57 -3.63 8.63
CA ILE A 115 -15.41 -3.95 7.45
C ILE A 115 -15.95 -5.38 7.44
N GLY A 116 -15.55 -6.20 8.40
CA GLY A 116 -16.02 -7.56 8.59
C GLY A 116 -15.08 -8.66 8.07
N PRO A 117 -15.61 -9.89 7.99
CA PRO A 117 -14.84 -11.06 7.59
C PRO A 117 -14.39 -10.97 6.13
N LYS A 118 -13.20 -11.53 5.89
CA LYS A 118 -12.51 -11.53 4.60
C LYS A 118 -12.13 -12.98 4.24
N MET A 119 -11.87 -13.24 2.95
CA MET A 119 -11.39 -14.55 2.48
C MET A 119 -10.09 -14.99 3.19
N GLY A 120 -9.23 -14.03 3.53
CA GLY A 120 -8.02 -14.19 4.35
C GLY A 120 -7.74 -12.87 5.08
N TYR A 121 -6.56 -12.71 5.70
CA TYR A 121 -6.22 -11.47 6.43
C TYR A 121 -7.19 -11.11 7.58
N ASN A 122 -7.89 -12.09 8.17
CA ASN A 122 -8.81 -11.84 9.28
C ASN A 122 -8.12 -11.36 10.58
N THR A 123 -6.79 -11.49 10.66
CA THR A 123 -5.98 -10.90 11.75
C THR A 123 -5.68 -9.42 11.54
N VAL A 124 -6.02 -8.85 10.39
CA VAL A 124 -5.91 -7.42 10.10
C VAL A 124 -7.29 -6.79 10.19
N ASP A 125 -7.40 -5.78 11.04
CA ASP A 125 -8.58 -4.95 11.27
C ASP A 125 -8.74 -3.91 10.14
N ASN A 126 -8.97 -4.40 8.91
CA ASN A 126 -9.33 -3.54 7.79
C ASN A 126 -10.62 -2.80 8.13
N GLY A 127 -10.55 -1.47 8.12
CA GLY A 127 -11.65 -0.62 8.52
C GLY A 127 -12.21 0.26 7.43
N PHE A 128 -13.34 0.87 7.77
CA PHE A 128 -13.92 2.00 7.07
C PHE A 128 -13.76 3.28 7.89
N LEU A 129 -13.76 4.44 7.21
CA LEU A 129 -13.74 5.76 7.85
C LEU A 129 -14.60 6.74 7.06
N SER A 130 -15.55 7.37 7.75
CA SER A 130 -16.32 8.52 7.30
C SER A 130 -16.03 9.70 8.23
N LEU A 131 -15.79 10.87 7.63
CA LEU A 131 -15.48 12.11 8.34
C LEU A 131 -16.60 13.11 8.11
N ASN A 132 -17.14 13.68 9.19
CA ASN A 132 -18.17 14.72 9.13
C ASN A 132 -17.60 16.04 9.65
N LYS A 133 -17.13 16.89 8.73
CA LYS A 133 -16.60 18.23 9.03
C LYS A 133 -15.52 18.22 10.12
N VAL A 134 -14.63 17.23 10.07
CA VAL A 134 -13.53 17.11 11.03
C VAL A 134 -12.49 18.18 10.71
N LYS A 135 -12.14 18.99 11.71
CA LYS A 135 -11.15 20.06 11.54
C LYS A 135 -9.81 19.63 12.11
N VAL A 136 -8.75 19.89 11.37
CA VAL A 136 -7.37 19.72 11.80
C VAL A 136 -6.57 20.98 11.51
N PRO A 137 -5.51 21.29 12.26
CA PRO A 137 -4.65 22.43 11.95
C PRO A 137 -4.11 22.35 10.53
N ARG A 138 -3.89 23.49 9.87
CA ARG A 138 -3.25 23.55 8.53
C ARG A 138 -1.93 22.76 8.48
N PHE A 139 -1.20 22.73 9.59
CA PHE A 139 0.05 21.97 9.77
C PHE A 139 -0.07 20.46 9.45
N ASN A 140 -1.28 19.89 9.52
CA ASN A 140 -1.52 18.47 9.26
C ASN A 140 -1.49 18.09 7.78
N LEU A 141 -1.61 19.05 6.85
CA LEU A 141 -1.35 18.84 5.43
C LEU A 141 0.13 18.51 5.22
N LEU A 142 0.49 17.41 4.56
CA LEU A 142 1.92 17.08 4.38
C LEU A 142 2.56 17.99 3.32
N GLN A 143 3.53 18.80 3.76
CA GLN A 143 3.98 19.98 3.01
C GLN A 143 5.40 19.88 2.42
N ARG A 144 5.90 18.67 2.12
CA ARG A 144 7.20 18.55 1.42
C ARG A 144 7.12 19.01 -0.05
N PHE A 145 5.99 18.75 -0.71
CA PHE A 145 5.81 18.99 -2.14
C PHE A 145 4.80 20.10 -2.47
N ILE A 146 4.16 20.64 -1.44
CA ILE A 146 3.21 21.75 -1.49
C ILE A 146 3.41 22.57 -0.22
N SER A 147 3.22 23.88 -0.28
CA SER A 147 3.01 24.69 0.91
C SER A 147 1.71 25.46 0.79
N LEU A 148 1.02 25.58 1.93
CA LEU A 148 -0.16 26.39 2.12
C LEU A 148 0.17 27.40 3.21
N SER A 149 0.15 28.69 2.86
CA SER A 149 0.32 29.77 3.81
C SER A 149 -0.99 30.07 4.55
N ARG A 150 -0.90 30.86 5.63
CA ARG A 150 -2.07 31.25 6.44
C ARG A 150 -3.06 32.11 5.65
N ASP A 151 -2.58 32.97 4.75
CA ASP A 151 -3.39 33.76 3.82
C ASP A 151 -3.92 32.94 2.63
N GLY A 152 -3.79 31.60 2.65
CA GLY A 152 -4.35 30.72 1.64
C GLY A 152 -3.61 30.74 0.30
N VAL A 153 -2.34 31.15 0.28
CA VAL A 153 -1.49 31.06 -0.91
C VAL A 153 -0.90 29.64 -0.99
N VAL A 154 -1.17 28.97 -2.10
CA VAL A 154 -0.60 27.66 -2.40
C VAL A 154 0.64 27.84 -3.26
N SER A 155 1.76 27.24 -2.85
CA SER A 155 2.98 27.21 -3.67
C SER A 155 3.56 25.80 -3.75
N ARG A 156 4.36 25.55 -4.80
CA ARG A 156 5.04 24.28 -5.02
C ARG A 156 6.54 24.53 -5.15
N PRO A 157 7.41 23.72 -4.54
CA PRO A 157 8.86 23.88 -4.70
C PRO A 157 9.25 23.76 -6.17
N LYS A 158 9.92 24.78 -6.72
CA LYS A 158 10.35 24.81 -8.14
C LYS A 158 11.30 23.67 -8.51
N ASN A 159 12.04 23.17 -7.53
CA ASN A 159 13.11 22.18 -7.71
C ASN A 159 12.63 20.73 -7.53
N ILE A 160 11.33 20.51 -7.28
CA ILE A 160 10.81 19.17 -7.06
C ILE A 160 9.84 18.79 -8.16
N ASP A 161 10.24 17.79 -8.93
CA ASP A 161 9.35 17.18 -9.90
C ASP A 161 8.22 16.45 -9.18
N THR A 162 6.97 16.76 -9.53
CA THR A 162 5.76 16.08 -9.01
C THR A 162 5.82 14.55 -9.15
N ARG A 163 6.60 14.05 -10.13
CA ARG A 163 6.85 12.63 -10.34
C ARG A 163 7.62 11.96 -9.20
N ALA A 164 8.30 12.71 -8.33
CA ALA A 164 9.00 12.16 -7.17
C ALA A 164 8.08 11.32 -6.26
N THR A 165 6.77 11.61 -6.24
CA THR A 165 5.77 10.80 -5.52
C THR A 165 5.61 9.37 -6.08
N TYR A 166 5.97 9.13 -7.36
CA TYR A 166 5.96 7.78 -7.94
C TYR A 166 7.01 6.86 -7.34
N SER A 167 8.11 7.40 -6.81
CA SER A 167 9.20 6.60 -6.22
C SER A 167 8.71 5.70 -5.08
N THR A 168 7.85 6.21 -4.19
CA THR A 168 7.27 5.42 -3.11
C THR A 168 6.39 4.28 -3.65
N MET A 169 5.60 4.51 -4.70
CA MET A 169 4.77 3.47 -5.31
C MET A 169 5.61 2.38 -5.98
N VAL A 170 6.69 2.75 -6.67
CA VAL A 170 7.64 1.81 -7.27
C VAL A 170 8.26 0.92 -6.19
N TYR A 171 8.73 1.53 -5.10
CA TYR A 171 9.32 0.81 -3.97
C TYR A 171 8.36 -0.23 -3.39
N ILE A 172 7.11 0.15 -3.14
CA ILE A 172 6.10 -0.77 -2.60
C ILE A 172 5.83 -1.92 -3.57
N ARG A 173 5.75 -1.66 -4.88
CA ARG A 173 5.56 -2.73 -5.89
C ARG A 173 6.74 -3.68 -5.96
N ALA A 174 7.97 -3.18 -5.83
CA ALA A 174 9.18 -4.00 -5.75
C ALA A 174 9.10 -4.99 -4.57
N ASN A 175 8.72 -4.49 -3.39
CA ASN A 175 8.56 -5.28 -2.19
C ASN A 175 7.46 -6.35 -2.34
N ILE A 176 6.33 -6.00 -2.97
CA ILE A 176 5.25 -6.97 -3.25
C ILE A 176 5.76 -8.10 -4.15
N ALA A 177 6.44 -7.77 -5.26
CA ALA A 177 6.96 -8.77 -6.19
C ALA A 177 7.96 -9.72 -5.51
N SER A 178 8.85 -9.18 -4.68
CA SER A 178 9.80 -9.94 -3.88
C SER A 178 9.12 -10.87 -2.88
N GLY A 179 8.18 -10.33 -2.10
CA GLY A 179 7.43 -11.11 -1.13
C GLY A 179 6.66 -12.28 -1.76
N LEU A 180 6.07 -12.07 -2.94
CA LEU A 180 5.35 -13.12 -3.68
C LEU A 180 6.28 -14.26 -4.11
N GLY A 181 7.51 -13.97 -4.52
CA GLY A 181 8.51 -15.00 -4.82
C GLY A 181 8.80 -15.88 -3.61
N SER A 182 8.96 -15.27 -2.43
CA SER A 182 9.15 -16.01 -1.17
C SER A 182 7.92 -16.83 -0.76
N GLN A 183 6.70 -16.34 -0.99
CA GLN A 183 5.50 -17.14 -0.68
C GLN A 183 5.34 -18.32 -1.63
N LEU A 184 5.61 -18.14 -2.93
CA LEU A 184 5.57 -19.23 -3.89
C LEU A 184 6.63 -20.29 -3.56
N ALA A 185 7.83 -19.87 -3.11
CA ALA A 185 8.89 -20.76 -2.66
C ALA A 185 8.45 -21.69 -1.52
N LYS A 186 7.63 -21.20 -0.57
CA LYS A 186 7.07 -22.04 0.48
C LYS A 186 6.10 -23.08 -0.10
N GLY A 187 5.16 -22.65 -0.94
CA GLY A 187 4.18 -23.53 -1.56
C GLY A 187 4.83 -24.65 -2.38
N ILE A 188 5.79 -24.29 -3.23
CA ILE A 188 6.47 -25.26 -4.09
C ILE A 188 7.39 -26.20 -3.30
N THR A 189 8.01 -25.72 -2.21
CA THR A 189 8.82 -26.59 -1.33
C THR A 189 7.95 -27.67 -0.68
N ILE A 190 6.76 -27.30 -0.20
CA ILE A 190 5.79 -28.25 0.37
C ILE A 190 5.38 -29.26 -0.70
N ALA A 191 4.97 -28.79 -1.88
CA ALA A 191 4.50 -29.65 -2.96
C ALA A 191 5.58 -30.63 -3.43
N VAL A 192 6.80 -30.15 -3.73
CA VAL A 192 7.92 -31.01 -4.17
C VAL A 192 8.24 -32.05 -3.12
N ARG A 193 8.41 -31.65 -1.84
CA ARG A 193 8.73 -32.61 -0.78
C ARG A 193 7.62 -33.65 -0.59
N TYR A 194 6.36 -33.21 -0.62
CA TYR A 194 5.22 -34.11 -0.48
C TYR A 194 5.12 -35.09 -1.64
N THR A 195 5.25 -34.63 -2.89
CA THR A 195 5.16 -35.52 -4.07
C THR A 195 6.37 -36.45 -4.20
N SER A 196 7.53 -36.08 -3.64
CA SER A 196 8.68 -36.98 -3.50
C SER A 196 8.45 -38.07 -2.46
N VAL A 197 7.56 -37.93 -1.48
CA VAL A 197 7.32 -38.99 -0.46
C VAL A 197 6.03 -39.74 -0.69
N ARG A 198 5.00 -39.07 -1.21
CA ARG A 198 3.70 -39.67 -1.49
C ARG A 198 3.86 -40.68 -2.62
N ARG A 199 3.38 -41.89 -2.38
CA ARG A 199 3.27 -42.95 -3.38
C ARG A 199 1.79 -43.23 -3.65
N GLN A 200 1.46 -43.47 -4.91
CA GLN A 200 0.10 -43.81 -5.34
C GLN A 200 0.16 -44.41 -6.74
N PHE A 201 -0.57 -45.51 -6.96
CA PHE A 201 -0.55 -46.29 -8.21
C PHE A 201 0.85 -46.86 -8.50
N GLY A 202 0.96 -47.61 -9.59
CA GLY A 202 2.21 -48.25 -10.01
C GLY A 202 1.97 -49.67 -10.50
N GLU A 203 3.05 -50.40 -10.71
CA GLU A 203 2.99 -51.79 -11.13
C GLU A 203 2.47 -52.71 -10.01
N GLN A 204 1.65 -53.70 -10.38
CA GLN A 204 1.17 -54.71 -9.42
C GLN A 204 2.35 -55.48 -8.81
N ASN A 205 2.27 -55.77 -7.52
CA ASN A 205 3.30 -56.47 -6.74
C ASN A 205 4.66 -55.74 -6.61
N LYS A 206 4.73 -54.44 -6.95
CA LYS A 206 5.86 -53.55 -6.61
C LYS A 206 5.43 -52.50 -5.59
N GLN A 207 6.41 -51.85 -4.97
CA GLN A 207 6.14 -50.64 -4.20
C GLN A 207 5.55 -49.57 -5.13
N GLU A 208 4.48 -48.91 -4.71
CA GLU A 208 3.86 -47.81 -5.46
C GLU A 208 4.88 -46.74 -5.85
N SER A 209 4.72 -46.15 -7.04
CA SER A 209 5.61 -45.11 -7.55
C SER A 209 5.42 -43.79 -6.80
N GLN A 210 6.51 -43.03 -6.62
CA GLN A 210 6.39 -41.69 -6.06
C GLN A 210 5.59 -40.82 -7.04
N VAL A 211 4.70 -39.99 -6.51
CA VAL A 211 3.79 -39.19 -7.34
C VAL A 211 4.57 -38.20 -8.22
N LEU A 212 5.74 -37.73 -7.73
CA LEU A 212 6.65 -36.90 -8.53
C LEU A 212 7.23 -37.60 -9.77
N ASP A 213 7.23 -38.93 -9.84
CA ASP A 213 7.77 -39.66 -11.00
C ASP A 213 6.82 -39.62 -12.21
N TYR A 214 5.53 -39.28 -12.00
CA TYR A 214 4.58 -39.17 -13.10
C TYR A 214 4.81 -37.89 -13.90
N PRO A 215 4.93 -37.96 -15.24
CA PRO A 215 5.16 -36.78 -16.08
C PRO A 215 4.11 -35.68 -15.92
N ILE A 216 2.84 -36.06 -15.67
CA ILE A 216 1.76 -35.09 -15.44
C ILE A 216 1.97 -34.25 -14.17
N VAL A 217 2.58 -34.82 -13.14
CA VAL A 217 2.90 -34.12 -11.88
C VAL A 217 4.12 -33.23 -12.10
N GLN A 218 5.16 -33.76 -12.75
CA GLN A 218 6.35 -32.97 -13.11
C GLN A 218 6.00 -31.75 -13.96
N TYR A 219 5.11 -31.91 -14.94
CA TYR A 219 4.63 -30.82 -15.79
C TYR A 219 3.95 -29.70 -14.99
N ARG A 220 3.29 -30.03 -13.87
CA ARG A 220 2.66 -29.03 -12.99
C ARG A 220 3.68 -28.38 -12.05
N VAL A 221 4.59 -29.18 -11.47
CA VAL A 221 5.48 -28.75 -10.38
C VAL A 221 6.76 -28.08 -10.90
N ILE A 222 7.45 -28.67 -11.87
CA ILE A 222 8.77 -28.19 -12.34
C ILE A 222 8.70 -26.75 -12.90
N PRO A 223 7.71 -26.38 -13.73
CA PRO A 223 7.62 -24.99 -14.21
C PRO A 223 7.37 -23.97 -13.10
N ILE A 224 6.63 -24.35 -12.05
CA ILE A 224 6.41 -23.46 -10.89
C ILE A 224 7.70 -23.29 -10.10
N LEU A 225 8.48 -24.36 -9.92
CA LEU A 225 9.80 -24.29 -9.29
C LEU A 225 10.74 -23.35 -10.08
N ALA A 226 10.80 -23.50 -11.40
CA ALA A 226 11.59 -22.62 -12.26
C ALA A 226 11.15 -21.15 -12.15
N LYS A 227 9.83 -20.88 -12.22
CA LYS A 227 9.27 -19.53 -12.06
C LYS A 227 9.59 -18.94 -10.68
N THR A 228 9.64 -19.75 -9.64
CA THR A 228 10.01 -19.32 -8.29
C THR A 228 11.42 -18.75 -8.27
N TYR A 229 12.41 -19.47 -8.82
CA TYR A 229 13.78 -18.98 -8.91
C TYR A 229 13.88 -17.72 -9.78
N ALA A 230 13.15 -17.68 -10.90
CA ALA A 230 13.09 -16.48 -11.74
C ALA A 230 12.55 -15.26 -10.98
N MET A 231 11.48 -15.43 -10.19
CA MET A 231 10.91 -14.36 -9.36
C MET A 231 11.89 -13.85 -8.29
N LEU A 232 12.64 -14.76 -7.65
CA LEU A 232 13.65 -14.38 -6.64
C LEU A 232 14.80 -13.59 -7.28
N GLY A 233 15.35 -14.08 -8.39
CA GLY A 233 16.43 -13.39 -9.11
C GLY A 233 16.00 -12.04 -9.68
N MET A 234 14.81 -11.99 -10.29
CA MET A 234 14.20 -10.76 -10.79
C MET A 234 14.02 -9.71 -9.69
N SER A 235 13.60 -10.13 -8.50
CA SER A 235 13.40 -9.21 -7.37
C SER A 235 14.72 -8.60 -6.90
N HIS A 236 15.76 -9.41 -6.81
CA HIS A 236 17.11 -8.95 -6.47
C HIS A 236 17.61 -7.89 -7.47
N GLU A 237 17.53 -8.19 -8.76
CA GLU A 237 17.94 -7.27 -9.83
C GLU A 237 17.12 -5.97 -9.82
N PHE A 238 15.80 -6.09 -9.68
CA PHE A 238 14.92 -4.92 -9.67
C PHE A 238 15.20 -3.98 -8.49
N PHE A 239 15.51 -4.51 -7.31
CA PHE A 239 15.92 -3.68 -6.18
C PHE A 239 17.25 -2.94 -6.44
N SER A 240 18.23 -3.60 -7.03
CA SER A 240 19.48 -2.95 -7.43
C SER A 240 19.23 -1.78 -8.39
N GLN A 241 18.40 -1.98 -9.41
CA GLN A 241 18.04 -0.91 -10.35
C GLN A 241 17.23 0.22 -9.69
N TYR A 242 16.36 -0.12 -8.74
CA TYR A 242 15.62 0.87 -7.96
C TYR A 242 16.56 1.77 -7.15
N GLU A 243 17.53 1.19 -6.45
CA GLU A 243 18.52 1.96 -5.67
C GLU A 243 19.34 2.90 -6.55
N ASN A 244 19.82 2.40 -7.70
CA ASN A 244 20.52 3.22 -8.69
C ASN A 244 19.64 4.37 -9.20
N THR A 245 18.35 4.12 -9.41
CA THR A 245 17.39 5.15 -9.86
C THR A 245 17.14 6.20 -8.77
N VAL A 246 17.03 5.80 -7.50
CA VAL A 246 16.88 6.73 -6.38
C VAL A 246 18.11 7.63 -6.23
N GLN A 247 19.32 7.09 -6.40
CA GLN A 247 20.54 7.89 -6.38
C GLN A 247 20.54 8.96 -7.50
N LYS A 248 20.15 8.60 -8.72
CA LYS A 248 19.98 9.55 -9.83
C LYS A 248 18.93 10.62 -9.54
N ILE A 249 17.80 10.23 -8.96
CA ILE A 249 16.73 11.17 -8.57
C ILE A 249 17.23 12.19 -7.55
N ASN A 250 18.04 11.77 -6.57
CA ASN A 250 18.62 12.68 -5.58
C ASN A 250 19.59 13.69 -6.21
N GLN A 251 20.15 13.37 -7.38
CA GLN A 251 20.99 14.27 -8.18
C GLN A 251 20.17 15.12 -9.18
N GLY A 252 18.84 14.99 -9.18
CA GLY A 252 17.94 15.71 -10.08
C GLY A 252 17.70 15.05 -11.44
N ASP A 253 18.19 13.83 -11.66
CA ASP A 253 17.93 13.05 -12.88
C ASP A 253 16.70 12.15 -12.70
N PHE A 254 15.66 12.43 -13.48
CA PHE A 254 14.38 11.71 -13.48
C PHE A 254 14.15 10.86 -14.75
N SER A 255 15.18 10.68 -15.59
CA SER A 255 15.09 9.97 -16.88
C SER A 255 14.57 8.53 -16.73
N MET A 256 15.13 7.78 -15.78
CA MET A 256 14.81 6.37 -15.52
C MET A 256 13.46 6.14 -14.85
N LEU A 257 12.83 7.18 -14.29
CA LEU A 257 11.65 7.02 -13.45
C LEU A 257 10.43 6.47 -14.22
N LYS A 258 10.27 6.84 -15.49
CA LYS A 258 9.17 6.36 -16.34
C LYS A 258 9.29 4.88 -16.64
N GLU A 259 10.49 4.44 -17.03
CA GLU A 259 10.78 3.03 -17.29
C GLU A 259 10.62 2.20 -16.01
N MET A 260 11.23 2.66 -14.91
CA MET A 260 11.13 2.01 -13.61
C MET A 260 9.67 1.87 -13.16
N HIS A 261 8.84 2.88 -13.39
CA HIS A 261 7.41 2.80 -13.14
C HIS A 261 6.73 1.71 -13.97
N ALA A 262 6.94 1.68 -15.29
CA ALA A 262 6.35 0.71 -16.20
C ALA A 262 6.77 -0.73 -15.85
N VAL A 263 8.06 -0.95 -15.62
CA VAL A 263 8.61 -2.26 -15.23
C VAL A 263 8.01 -2.69 -13.89
N SER A 264 7.96 -1.82 -12.88
CA SER A 264 7.35 -2.14 -11.58
C SER A 264 5.90 -2.61 -11.68
N CYS A 265 5.11 -2.00 -12.60
CA CYS A 265 3.73 -2.39 -12.85
C CYS A 265 3.63 -3.80 -13.43
N GLY A 266 4.41 -4.06 -14.49
CA GLY A 266 4.46 -5.36 -15.16
C GLY A 266 4.91 -6.47 -14.22
N LEU A 267 6.02 -6.24 -13.49
CA LEU A 267 6.56 -7.20 -12.55
C LEU A 267 5.58 -7.51 -11.41
N LYS A 268 4.96 -6.48 -10.81
CA LYS A 268 3.96 -6.69 -9.76
C LYS A 268 2.80 -7.52 -10.27
N ARG A 269 2.27 -7.23 -11.47
CA ARG A 269 1.15 -7.99 -12.05
C ARG A 269 1.55 -9.44 -12.29
N TRP A 270 2.62 -9.66 -13.04
CA TRP A 270 3.08 -10.99 -13.43
C TRP A 270 3.42 -11.86 -12.22
N SER A 271 4.12 -11.31 -11.23
CA SER A 271 4.44 -12.01 -9.98
C SER A 271 3.18 -12.36 -9.18
N SER A 272 2.18 -11.47 -9.15
CA SER A 272 0.91 -11.73 -8.45
C SER A 272 0.16 -12.90 -9.10
N GLU A 273 -0.05 -12.85 -10.42
CA GLU A 273 -0.76 -13.89 -11.17
C GLU A 273 -0.02 -15.23 -11.07
N THR A 274 1.31 -15.21 -11.24
CA THR A 274 2.16 -16.41 -11.17
C THR A 274 2.14 -17.04 -9.77
N ALA A 275 2.23 -16.24 -8.71
CA ALA A 275 2.23 -16.75 -7.35
C ALA A 275 0.86 -17.32 -6.95
N VAL A 276 -0.25 -16.65 -7.30
CA VAL A 276 -1.61 -17.16 -7.00
C VAL A 276 -1.84 -18.48 -7.70
N TYR A 277 -1.61 -18.54 -9.02
CA TYR A 277 -1.73 -19.77 -9.79
C TYR A 277 -0.82 -20.88 -9.24
N GLY A 278 0.43 -20.53 -8.93
CA GLY A 278 1.43 -21.47 -8.47
C GLY A 278 1.10 -22.08 -7.12
N VAL A 279 0.67 -21.26 -6.14
CA VAL A 279 0.28 -21.74 -4.80
C VAL A 279 -0.95 -22.62 -4.88
N ASP A 280 -1.97 -22.24 -5.66
CA ASP A 280 -3.16 -23.07 -5.81
C ASP A 280 -2.83 -24.39 -6.54
N THR A 281 -1.98 -24.36 -7.57
CA THR A 281 -1.50 -25.57 -8.23
C THR A 281 -0.71 -26.47 -7.27
N CYS A 282 0.10 -25.91 -6.36
CA CYS A 282 0.83 -26.67 -5.36
C CYS A 282 -0.08 -27.36 -4.34
N ARG A 283 -1.27 -26.78 -4.08
CA ARG A 283 -2.28 -27.36 -3.20
C ARG A 283 -3.03 -28.52 -3.84
N HIS A 284 -3.20 -28.49 -5.16
CA HIS A 284 -3.92 -29.47 -5.97
C HIS A 284 -3.08 -30.68 -6.37
#